data_AF-A0A972I4T1-F1
#
_entry.id   AF-A0A972I4T1-F1
#
_cell.length_a   1.000
_cell.length_b   1.000
_cell.length_c   1.000
_cell.angle_alpha   90.00
_cell.angle_beta   90.00
_cell.angle_gamma   90.00
#
_symmetry.space_group_name_H-M   'P 1'
#
loop_
_entity.id
_entity.type
_entity.pdbx_description
1 polymer ?
#
loop_
_entity_poly.entity_id
_entity_poly.type
_entity_poly.pdbx_seq_one_letter_code
_entity_poly.pdbx_strand_id
1 'polypeptide(L)'
;MENFNSHNFNRWRSFYLSGKKVYTRRQNFIFLCPIWAYLLIKGLWVSFSKEGFQHDMRNETIKIRVLRAQFGKWAPLVSFGGYILLILAVILAIFLPSLQFLSLALYFGGLIFMIIMGLYVRKHVKEEKKKFF
;
A
#
# COMPACT_ATOMS: atom_id res chain seq x y z
N MET A 1 -14.28 0.60 64.89
CA MET A 1 -13.16 0.33 63.95
C MET A 1 -13.68 -0.67 62.93
N GLU A 2 -14.13 -0.20 61.77
CA GLU A 2 -14.70 -1.05 60.72
C GLU A 2 -13.58 -1.69 59.89
N ASN A 3 -13.62 -3.02 59.78
CA ASN A 3 -12.70 -3.81 58.96
C ASN A 3 -12.94 -3.53 57.47
N PHE A 4 -12.15 -2.63 56.89
CA PHE A 4 -12.15 -2.38 55.45
C PHE A 4 -11.56 -3.59 54.72
N ASN A 5 -12.46 -4.41 54.17
CA ASN A 5 -12.15 -5.67 53.52
C ASN A 5 -11.32 -5.42 52.23
N SER A 6 -10.04 -5.80 52.25
CA SER A 6 -9.06 -5.59 51.17
C SER A 6 -9.49 -6.17 49.82
N HIS A 7 -10.41 -7.13 49.84
CA HIS A 7 -10.97 -7.75 48.64
C HIS A 7 -11.83 -6.78 47.80
N ASN A 8 -12.51 -5.81 48.43
CA ASN A 8 -13.29 -4.81 47.70
C ASN A 8 -12.40 -3.78 47.01
N PHE A 9 -11.30 -3.38 47.64
CA PHE A 9 -10.39 -2.36 47.09
C PHE A 9 -9.76 -2.79 45.74
N ASN A 10 -9.35 -4.06 45.63
CA ASN A 10 -8.78 -4.60 44.39
C ASN A 10 -9.80 -4.67 43.23
N ARG A 11 -11.08 -4.90 43.55
CA ARG A 11 -12.16 -4.93 42.54
C ARG A 11 -12.41 -3.54 41.93
N TRP A 12 -12.41 -2.49 42.75
CA TRP A 12 -12.55 -1.10 42.28
C TRP A 12 -11.34 -0.64 41.45
N ARG A 13 -10.12 -1.03 41.83
CA ARG A 13 -8.89 -0.67 41.11
C ARG A 13 -8.83 -1.26 39.69
N SER A 14 -9.29 -2.50 39.52
CA SER A 14 -9.41 -3.16 38.21
C SER A 14 -10.37 -2.41 37.27
N PHE A 15 -11.53 -1.98 37.78
CA PHE A 15 -12.54 -1.28 36.99
C PHE A 15 -12.07 0.10 36.51
N TYR A 16 -11.41 0.87 37.39
CA TYR A 16 -10.85 2.18 37.05
C TYR A 16 -9.70 2.10 36.02
N LEU A 17 -8.84 1.08 36.12
CA LEU A 17 -7.73 0.88 35.17
C LEU A 17 -8.23 0.38 33.80
N SER A 18 -9.29 -0.43 33.79
CA SER A 18 -9.95 -0.86 32.56
C SER A 18 -10.63 0.30 31.83
N GLY A 19 -11.39 1.13 32.56
CA GLY A 19 -12.06 2.32 32.00
C GLY A 19 -11.10 3.35 31.41
N LYS A 20 -9.96 3.62 32.07
CA LYS A 20 -8.94 4.53 31.54
C LYS A 20 -8.30 3.99 30.25
N LYS A 21 -7.96 2.69 30.18
CA LYS A 21 -7.33 2.11 28.97
C LYS A 21 -8.24 2.14 27.74
N VAL A 22 -9.56 1.97 27.91
CA VAL A 22 -10.53 2.01 26.81
C VAL A 22 -10.74 3.44 26.30
N TYR A 23 -10.79 4.43 27.20
CA TYR A 23 -10.94 5.83 26.83
C TYR A 23 -9.72 6.37 26.06
N THR A 24 -8.50 6.02 26.50
CA THR A 24 -7.27 6.46 25.82
C THR A 24 -7.12 5.84 24.43
N ARG A 25 -7.54 4.58 24.23
CA ARG A 25 -7.43 3.91 22.91
C ARG A 25 -8.40 4.51 21.87
N ARG A 26 -9.60 4.93 22.29
CA ARG A 26 -10.61 5.58 21.41
C ARG A 26 -10.22 7.02 21.05
N GLN A 27 -9.69 7.79 22.00
CA GLN A 27 -9.26 9.17 21.75
C GLN A 27 -8.07 9.26 20.78
N ASN A 28 -7.10 8.34 20.86
CA ASN A 28 -5.96 8.32 19.93
C ASN A 28 -6.39 8.13 18.47
N PHE A 29 -7.43 7.34 18.20
CA PHE A 29 -7.96 7.14 16.83
C PHE A 29 -8.58 8.40 16.24
N ILE A 30 -9.27 9.20 17.07
CA ILE A 30 -9.97 10.42 16.64
C ILE A 30 -8.97 11.54 16.29
N PHE A 31 -7.82 11.60 16.96
CA PHE A 31 -6.75 12.56 16.63
C PHE A 31 -5.83 12.12 15.49
N LEU A 32 -5.62 10.81 15.31
CA LEU A 32 -4.83 10.29 14.19
C LEU A 32 -5.55 10.51 12.85
N CYS A 33 -6.85 10.23 12.78
CA CYS A 33 -7.63 10.31 11.53
C CYS A 33 -7.52 11.66 10.77
N PRO A 34 -7.68 12.85 11.40
CA PRO A 34 -7.58 14.13 10.71
C PRO A 34 -6.15 14.46 10.27
N ILE A 35 -5.12 13.97 10.98
CA ILE A 35 -3.71 14.17 10.59
C ILE A 35 -3.42 13.39 9.30
N TRP A 36 -3.88 12.14 9.21
CA TRP A 36 -3.76 11.34 7.99
C TRP A 36 -4.57 11.91 6.84
N ALA A 37 -5.79 12.40 7.10
CA ALA A 37 -6.60 13.08 6.09
C ALA A 37 -5.92 14.36 5.59
N TYR A 38 -5.36 15.18 6.48
CA TYR A 38 -4.60 16.39 6.11
C TYR A 38 -3.36 16.05 5.27
N LEU A 39 -2.61 15.01 5.64
CA LEU A 39 -1.45 14.55 4.86
C LEU A 39 -1.85 14.04 3.48
N LEU A 40 -2.96 13.30 3.37
CA LEU A 40 -3.49 12.83 2.09
C LEU A 40 -3.93 14.00 1.21
N ILE A 41 -4.73 14.94 1.75
CA ILE A 41 -5.22 16.11 1.01
C ILE A 41 -4.06 16.99 0.56
N LYS A 42 -3.09 17.24 1.42
CA LYS A 42 -1.91 18.06 1.07
C LYS A 42 -1.01 17.34 0.07
N GLY A 43 -0.84 16.02 0.20
CA GLY A 43 -0.12 15.20 -0.78
C GLY A 43 -0.79 15.22 -2.15
N LEU A 44 -2.11 15.04 -2.19
CA LEU A 44 -2.93 15.16 -3.39
C LEU A 44 -2.84 16.57 -3.99
N TRP A 45 -2.92 17.62 -3.18
CA TRP A 45 -2.82 19.01 -3.64
C TRP A 45 -1.48 19.31 -4.32
N VAL A 46 -0.37 18.78 -3.78
CA VAL A 46 0.95 18.91 -4.40
C VAL A 46 0.99 18.17 -5.75
N SER A 47 0.37 16.99 -5.86
CA SER A 47 0.24 16.26 -7.14
C SER A 47 -0.67 16.98 -8.15
N PHE A 48 -1.69 17.71 -7.71
CA PHE A 48 -2.59 18.49 -8.60
C PHE A 48 -2.05 19.87 -9.01
N SER A 49 -0.94 20.33 -8.42
CA SER A 49 -0.28 21.55 -8.87
C SER A 49 0.25 21.39 -10.31
N LYS A 50 0.27 22.46 -11.11
CA LYS A 50 0.77 22.43 -12.50
C LYS A 50 2.20 21.87 -12.58
N GLU A 51 3.04 22.17 -11.60
CA GLU A 51 4.42 21.68 -11.50
C GLU A 51 4.47 20.18 -11.15
N GLY A 52 3.63 19.72 -10.22
CA GLY A 52 3.49 18.30 -9.87
C GLY A 52 3.01 17.47 -11.05
N PHE A 53 1.97 17.95 -11.75
CA PHE A 53 1.44 17.28 -12.95
C PHE A 53 2.47 17.19 -14.08
N GLN A 54 3.21 18.26 -14.37
CA GLN A 54 4.27 18.24 -15.39
C GLN A 54 5.42 17.31 -15.00
N HIS A 55 5.79 17.29 -13.73
CA HIS A 55 6.84 16.40 -13.23
C HIS A 55 6.42 14.92 -13.31
N ASP A 56 5.16 14.62 -12.97
CA ASP A 56 4.61 13.26 -13.06
C ASP A 56 4.45 12.80 -14.51
N MET A 57 3.92 13.64 -15.39
CA MET A 57 3.88 13.36 -16.84
C MET A 57 5.29 13.13 -17.41
N ARG A 58 6.29 13.92 -17.00
CA ARG A 58 7.69 13.72 -17.42
C ARG A 58 8.23 12.38 -16.93
N ASN A 59 7.95 12.04 -15.67
CA ASN A 59 8.34 10.75 -15.10
C ASN A 59 7.71 9.56 -15.81
N GLU A 60 6.43 9.65 -16.13
CA GLU A 60 5.69 8.61 -16.82
C GLU A 60 6.19 8.45 -18.26
N THR A 61 6.43 9.56 -18.96
CA THR A 61 7.02 9.57 -20.30
C THR A 61 8.41 8.92 -20.31
N ILE A 62 9.26 9.22 -19.31
CA ILE A 62 10.58 8.58 -19.15
C ILE A 62 10.40 7.08 -18.88
N LYS A 63 9.49 6.68 -17.99
CA LYS A 63 9.21 5.26 -17.73
C LYS A 63 8.78 4.53 -18.99
N ILE A 64 7.85 5.09 -19.77
CA ILE A 64 7.38 4.49 -21.02
C ILE A 64 8.52 4.37 -22.02
N ARG A 65 9.37 5.40 -22.15
CA ARG A 65 10.54 5.38 -23.03
C ARG A 65 11.52 4.29 -22.61
N VAL A 66 11.86 4.19 -21.32
CA VAL A 66 12.74 3.16 -20.77
C VAL A 66 12.16 1.77 -20.98
N LEU A 67 10.86 1.57 -20.71
CA LEU A 67 10.18 0.30 -20.95
C LEU A 67 10.21 -0.10 -22.42
N ARG A 68 9.96 0.84 -23.34
CA ARG A 68 10.02 0.60 -24.79
C ARG A 68 11.44 0.34 -25.28
N ALA A 69 12.44 1.01 -24.71
CA ALA A 69 13.85 0.78 -25.03
C ALA A 69 14.32 -0.61 -24.56
N GLN A 70 13.89 -1.06 -23.38
CA GLN A 70 14.32 -2.34 -22.81
C GLN A 70 13.53 -3.53 -23.35
N PHE A 71 12.22 -3.40 -23.52
CA PHE A 71 11.32 -4.51 -23.85
C PHE A 71 10.72 -4.43 -25.26
N GLY A 72 10.94 -3.34 -25.99
CA GLY A 72 10.50 -3.19 -27.39
C GLY A 72 9.00 -3.38 -27.55
N LYS A 73 8.61 -4.34 -28.39
CA LYS A 73 7.19 -4.71 -28.66
C LYS A 73 6.50 -5.33 -27.44
N TRP A 74 7.25 -5.83 -26.46
CA TRP A 74 6.72 -6.46 -25.24
C TRP A 74 6.54 -5.49 -24.07
N ALA A 75 6.91 -4.21 -24.24
CA ALA A 75 6.71 -3.16 -23.24
C ALA A 75 5.28 -3.06 -22.66
N PRO A 76 4.19 -3.15 -23.45
CA PRO A 76 2.84 -3.16 -22.90
C PRO A 76 2.57 -4.42 -22.07
N LEU A 77 3.02 -5.60 -22.54
CA LEU A 77 2.83 -6.85 -21.79
C LEU A 77 3.57 -6.81 -20.45
N VAL A 78 4.75 -6.23 -20.39
CA VAL A 78 5.51 -6.09 -19.14
C VAL A 78 4.84 -5.10 -18.18
N SER A 79 4.24 -4.04 -18.71
CA SER A 79 3.53 -3.03 -17.92
C SER A 79 2.23 -3.57 -17.34
N PHE A 80 1.49 -4.38 -18.10
CA PHE A 80 0.19 -4.92 -17.71
C PHE A 80 0.24 -6.37 -17.20
N GLY A 81 1.36 -7.07 -17.38
CA GLY A 81 1.47 -8.53 -17.17
C GLY A 81 1.15 -8.94 -15.75
N GLY A 82 1.63 -8.19 -14.76
CA GLY A 82 1.28 -8.44 -13.36
C GLY A 82 -0.23 -8.32 -13.10
N TYR A 83 -0.88 -7.31 -13.69
CA TYR A 83 -2.32 -7.11 -13.52
C TYR A 83 -3.12 -8.22 -14.21
N ILE A 84 -2.68 -8.67 -15.38
CA ILE A 84 -3.28 -9.80 -16.10
C ILE A 84 -3.20 -11.07 -15.25
N LEU A 85 -2.04 -11.35 -14.64
CA LEU A 85 -1.90 -12.50 -13.73
C LEU A 85 -2.83 -12.41 -12.51
N LEU A 86 -2.96 -11.23 -11.91
CA LEU A 86 -3.85 -11.04 -10.76
C LEU A 86 -5.33 -11.23 -11.13
N ILE A 87 -5.76 -10.66 -12.25
CA ILE A 87 -7.14 -10.82 -12.75
C ILE A 87 -7.41 -12.29 -13.03
N LEU A 88 -6.47 -12.99 -13.69
CA LEU A 88 -6.60 -14.41 -13.99
C LEU A 88 -6.66 -15.26 -12.72
N ALA A 89 -5.87 -14.93 -11.69
CA ALA A 89 -5.91 -15.59 -10.39
C ALA A 89 -7.29 -15.47 -9.74
N VAL A 90 -7.90 -14.27 -9.76
CA VAL A 90 -9.23 -14.02 -9.20
C VAL A 90 -10.30 -14.79 -9.98
N ILE A 91 -10.25 -14.76 -11.31
CA ILE A 91 -11.17 -15.53 -12.16
C ILE A 91 -11.06 -17.03 -11.83
N LEU A 92 -9.84 -17.58 -11.74
CA LEU A 92 -9.64 -18.99 -11.39
C LEU A 92 -10.17 -19.33 -10.00
N ALA A 93 -10.01 -18.44 -9.01
CA ALA A 93 -10.54 -18.66 -7.67
C ALA A 93 -12.08 -18.76 -7.65
N ILE A 94 -12.76 -17.97 -8.48
CA ILE A 94 -14.22 -17.91 -8.55
C ILE A 94 -14.78 -19.10 -9.33
N PHE A 95 -14.23 -19.38 -10.52
CA PHE A 95 -14.79 -20.37 -11.44
C PHE A 95 -14.30 -21.80 -11.20
N LEU A 96 -13.07 -21.97 -10.68
CA LEU A 96 -12.48 -23.29 -10.45
C LEU A 96 -11.90 -23.40 -9.03
N PRO A 97 -12.76 -23.51 -8.01
CA PRO A 97 -12.33 -23.66 -6.62
C PRO A 97 -11.66 -25.01 -6.33
N SER A 98 -11.55 -25.94 -7.28
CA SER A 98 -10.70 -27.13 -7.15
C SER A 98 -9.21 -26.81 -7.33
N LEU A 99 -8.88 -25.71 -8.02
CA LEU A 99 -7.51 -25.27 -8.36
C LEU A 99 -7.02 -24.12 -7.47
N GLN A 100 -7.40 -24.13 -6.19
CA GLN A 100 -7.11 -23.07 -5.21
C GLN A 100 -5.61 -22.76 -5.12
N PHE A 101 -4.79 -23.81 -5.07
CA PHE A 101 -3.32 -23.68 -5.00
C PHE A 101 -2.74 -23.02 -6.26
N LEU A 102 -3.31 -23.31 -7.43
CA LEU A 102 -2.89 -22.67 -8.67
C LEU A 102 -3.26 -21.19 -8.69
N SER A 103 -4.49 -20.84 -8.30
CA SER A 103 -4.93 -19.45 -8.16
C SER A 103 -4.03 -18.68 -7.17
N LEU A 104 -3.73 -19.28 -6.02
CA LEU A 104 -2.84 -18.70 -5.01
C LEU A 104 -1.43 -18.48 -5.58
N ALA A 105 -0.88 -19.46 -6.29
CA ALA A 105 0.43 -19.36 -6.94
C ALA A 105 0.45 -18.26 -8.02
N LEU A 106 -0.61 -18.13 -8.83
CA LEU A 106 -0.73 -17.04 -9.80
C LEU A 106 -0.83 -15.67 -9.12
N TYR A 107 -1.57 -15.57 -8.01
CA TYR A 107 -1.72 -14.32 -7.27
C TYR A 107 -0.37 -13.84 -6.73
N PHE A 108 0.35 -14.71 -6.00
CA PHE A 108 1.68 -14.38 -5.48
C PHE A 108 2.70 -14.20 -6.61
N GLY A 109 2.64 -15.01 -7.67
CA GLY A 109 3.49 -14.86 -8.85
C GLY A 109 3.30 -13.51 -9.52
N GLY A 110 2.05 -13.05 -9.67
CA GLY A 110 1.72 -11.72 -10.19
C GLY A 110 2.27 -10.59 -9.32
N LEU A 111 2.13 -10.70 -7.99
CA LEU A 111 2.70 -9.72 -7.05
C LEU A 111 4.23 -9.67 -7.12
N ILE A 112 4.89 -10.83 -7.10
CA ILE A 112 6.35 -10.92 -7.20
C ILE A 112 6.82 -10.32 -8.52
N PHE A 113 6.16 -10.65 -9.63
CA PHE A 113 6.46 -10.07 -10.94
C PHE A 113 6.35 -8.54 -10.92
N MET A 114 5.28 -7.98 -10.36
CA MET A 114 5.13 -6.52 -10.22
C MET A 114 6.26 -5.89 -9.41
N ILE A 115 6.67 -6.51 -8.30
CA ILE A 115 7.75 -6.01 -7.44
C ILE A 115 9.07 -6.01 -8.21
N ILE A 116 9.43 -7.14 -8.82
CA ILE A 116 10.68 -7.29 -9.57
C ILE A 116 10.73 -6.30 -10.72
N MET A 117 9.65 -6.23 -11.53
CA MET A 117 9.57 -5.31 -12.65
C MET A 117 9.61 -3.84 -12.19
N GLY A 118 8.92 -3.52 -11.09
CA GLY A 118 8.94 -2.19 -10.50
C GLY A 118 10.35 -1.77 -10.08
N LEU A 119 11.11 -2.67 -9.44
CA LEU A 119 12.50 -2.42 -9.04
C LEU A 119 13.42 -2.29 -10.26
N TYR A 120 13.26 -3.17 -11.26
CA TYR A 120 14.05 -3.16 -12.49
C TYR A 120 13.87 -1.85 -13.27
N VAL A 121 12.61 -1.46 -13.53
CA VAL A 121 12.29 -0.20 -14.21
C VAL A 121 12.79 0.99 -13.41
N ARG A 122 12.65 0.99 -12.08
CA ARG A 122 13.13 2.08 -11.22
C ARG A 122 14.65 2.25 -11.30
N LYS A 123 15.40 1.15 -11.42
CA LYS A 123 16.85 1.19 -11.60
C LYS A 123 17.22 1.86 -12.93
N HIS A 124 16.63 1.43 -14.04
CA HIS A 124 16.92 2.00 -15.36
C HIS A 124 16.43 3.44 -15.53
N VAL A 125 15.30 3.81 -14.92
CA VAL A 125 14.85 5.21 -14.90
C VAL A 125 15.82 6.10 -14.12
N LYS A 126 16.43 5.61 -13.02
CA LYS A 126 17.48 6.36 -12.32
C LYS A 126 18.74 6.53 -13.18
N GLU A 127 19.13 5.49 -13.92
CA GLU A 127 20.27 5.54 -14.83
C GLU A 127 20.04 6.49 -16.00
N GLU A 128 18.85 6.49 -16.62
CA GLU A 128 18.52 7.44 -17.68
C GLU A 128 18.45 8.87 -17.15
N LYS A 129 17.88 9.10 -15.96
CA LYS A 129 17.81 10.45 -15.38
C LYS A 129 19.18 11.10 -15.15
N LYS A 130 20.21 10.29 -14.84
CA LYS A 130 21.60 10.74 -14.70
C LYS A 130 22.26 11.15 -16.04
N LYS A 131 21.63 10.87 -17.17
CA LYS A 131 22.14 11.31 -18.48
C LYS A 131 21.63 12.70 -18.88
N PHE A 132 20.57 13.17 -18.22
CA PHE A 132 19.91 14.45 -18.51
C PHE A 132 20.19 15.54 -17.46
N PHE A 133 20.86 15.18 -16.36
CA PHE A 133 21.33 16.05 -15.27
C PHE A 133 22.76 15.66 -14.94
#